data_AF-A0A177A0F6-F1
#
_entry.id   AF-A0A177A0F6-F1
#
_cell.length_a   1.000
_cell.length_b   1.000
_cell.length_c   1.000
_cell.angle_alpha   90.00
_cell.angle_beta   90.00
_cell.angle_gamma   90.00
#
_symmetry.space_group_name_H-M   'P 1'
#
loop_
_entity.id
_entity.type
_entity.pdbx_description
1 polymer ?
#
loop_
_entity_poly.entity_id
_entity_poly.type
_entity_poly.pdbx_seq_one_letter_code
_entity_poly.pdbx_strand_id
1 'polypeptide(L)'
;MDANGEFDVNSLTQRDKQELQQFIQNETQKSKLQQSVHNLTDICWTKCVTGSIKSGKLDKSEETCARNCVDRFLDANFLVIKQLEGMRG
;
A
#
# COMPACT_ATOMS: atom_id res chain seq x y z
N MET A 1 10.88 -12.16 32.76
CA MET A 1 9.91 -11.60 31.79
C MET A 1 9.62 -10.20 32.30
N ASP A 2 10.46 -9.24 31.91
CA ASP A 2 10.33 -7.84 32.34
C ASP A 2 9.66 -7.04 31.23
N ALA A 3 8.59 -6.36 31.60
CA ALA A 3 7.58 -5.76 30.75
C ALA A 3 7.94 -4.33 30.32
N ASN A 4 9.07 -4.14 29.65
CA ASN A 4 9.42 -2.94 28.89
C ASN A 4 10.30 -3.35 27.72
N GLY A 5 9.67 -3.79 26.63
CA GLY A 5 10.30 -4.40 25.46
C GLY A 5 10.99 -3.39 24.54
N GLU A 6 11.98 -2.66 25.06
CA GLU A 6 12.91 -1.92 24.21
C GLU A 6 14.00 -2.90 23.73
N PHE A 7 13.87 -3.35 22.49
CA PHE A 7 14.85 -4.22 21.85
C PHE A 7 16.11 -3.40 21.55
N ASP A 8 17.19 -3.63 22.32
CA ASP A 8 18.46 -2.93 22.10
C ASP A 8 19.19 -3.46 20.86
N VAL A 9 18.96 -2.79 19.73
CA VAL A 9 19.60 -3.05 18.44
C VAL A 9 21.14 -2.97 18.54
N ASN A 10 21.69 -2.22 19.50
CA ASN A 10 23.14 -2.05 19.63
C ASN A 10 23.83 -3.30 20.15
N SER A 11 23.13 -4.12 20.94
CA SER A 11 23.62 -5.39 21.49
C SER A 11 23.79 -6.52 20.46
N LEU A 12 23.28 -6.34 19.24
CA LEU A 12 23.33 -7.33 18.17
C LEU A 12 24.72 -7.47 17.54
N THR A 13 25.04 -8.69 17.10
CA THR A 13 26.23 -8.92 16.26
C THR A 13 26.08 -8.22 14.90
N GLN A 14 27.20 -7.96 14.22
CA GLN A 14 27.16 -7.34 12.89
C GLN A 14 26.33 -8.15 11.88
N ARG A 15 26.35 -9.48 11.99
CA ARG A 15 25.55 -10.37 11.16
C ARG A 15 24.06 -10.21 11.44
N ASP A 16 23.67 -10.24 12.71
CA ASP A 16 22.26 -10.14 13.10
C ASP A 16 21.68 -8.75 12.77
N LYS A 17 22.51 -7.69 12.84
CA LYS A 17 22.14 -6.34 12.36
C LYS A 17 21.82 -6.33 10.87
N GLN A 18 22.63 -7.02 10.06
CA GLN A 18 22.40 -7.11 8.61
C GLN A 18 21.13 -7.90 8.27
N GLU A 19 20.92 -9.05 8.94
CA GLU A 19 19.72 -9.86 8.76
C GLU A 19 18.46 -9.10 9.18
N LEU A 20 18.51 -8.41 10.33
CA LEU A 20 17.41 -7.58 10.81
C LEU A 20 17.12 -6.42 9.85
N GLN A 21 18.15 -5.76 9.31
CA GLN A 21 17.97 -4.70 8.33
C GLN A 21 17.26 -5.20 7.06
N GLN A 22 17.66 -6.38 6.56
CA GLN A 22 16.98 -7.01 5.42
C GLN A 22 15.52 -7.37 5.74
N PHE A 23 15.28 -7.91 6.94
CA PHE A 23 13.94 -8.23 7.40
C PHE A 23 13.05 -6.97 7.46
N ILE A 24 13.54 -5.89 8.08
CA ILE A 24 12.82 -4.61 8.17
C ILE A 24 12.53 -4.05 6.78
N GLN A 25 13.48 -4.11 5.86
CA GLN A 25 13.27 -3.65 4.48
C GLN A 25 12.14 -4.44 3.80
N ASN A 26 12.15 -5.76 3.93
CA ASN A 26 11.12 -6.63 3.36
C ASN A 26 9.73 -6.36 3.97
N GLU A 27 9.63 -6.27 5.30
CA GLU A 27 8.37 -5.99 5.98
C GLU A 27 7.87 -4.57 5.70
N THR A 28 8.77 -3.60 5.57
CA THR A 28 8.42 -2.23 5.15
C THR A 28 7.85 -2.22 3.74
N GLN A 29 8.44 -2.96 2.79
CA GLN A 29 7.91 -3.08 1.43
C GLN A 29 6.52 -3.72 1.42
N LYS A 30 6.32 -4.82 2.17
CA LYS A 30 5.00 -5.45 2.32
C LYS A 30 3.98 -4.49 2.91
N SER A 31 4.33 -3.77 3.96
CA SER A 31 3.44 -2.80 4.60
C SER A 31 3.02 -1.68 3.65
N LYS A 32 3.96 -1.16 2.84
CA LYS A 32 3.64 -0.17 1.80
C LYS A 32 2.66 -0.71 0.76
N LEU A 33 2.84 -1.94 0.30
CA LEU A 33 1.90 -2.57 -0.63
C LEU A 33 0.50 -2.72 -0.02
N GLN A 34 0.41 -3.18 1.23
CA GLN A 34 -0.86 -3.31 1.94
C GLN A 34 -1.57 -1.96 2.10
N GLN A 35 -0.83 -0.91 2.47
CA GLN A 35 -1.38 0.44 2.56
C GLN A 35 -1.92 0.94 1.21
N SER A 36 -1.19 0.70 0.12
CA SER A 36 -1.66 1.02 -1.23
C SER A 36 -2.93 0.26 -1.61
N VAL A 37 -3.02 -1.03 -1.28
CA VAL A 37 -4.23 -1.84 -1.51
C VAL A 37 -5.43 -1.30 -0.73
N HIS A 38 -5.24 -0.96 0.55
CA HIS A 38 -6.31 -0.39 1.37
C HIS A 38 -6.79 0.96 0.82
N ASN A 39 -5.87 1.85 0.45
CA ASN A 39 -6.21 3.15 -0.11
C ASN A 39 -6.95 3.04 -1.45
N LEU A 40 -6.47 2.17 -2.36
CA LEU A 40 -7.15 1.91 -3.63
C LEU A 40 -8.53 1.30 -3.42
N THR A 41 -8.66 0.39 -2.44
CA THR A 41 -9.94 -0.23 -2.10
C THR A 41 -10.93 0.82 -1.62
N ASP A 42 -10.54 1.71 -0.70
CA ASP A 42 -11.41 2.78 -0.19
C ASP A 42 -11.88 3.70 -1.33
N ILE A 43 -10.94 4.22 -2.11
CA ILE A 43 -11.23 5.12 -3.24
C ILE A 43 -12.14 4.47 -4.27
N CYS A 44 -11.80 3.25 -4.70
CA CYS A 44 -12.53 2.58 -5.77
C CYS A 44 -13.87 2.02 -5.29
N TRP A 45 -13.98 1.60 -4.03
CA TRP A 45 -15.25 1.22 -3.42
C TRP A 45 -16.24 2.38 -3.46
N THR A 46 -15.85 3.55 -2.92
CA THR A 46 -16.71 4.74 -2.91
C THR A 46 -17.13 5.19 -4.31
N LYS A 47 -16.26 5.02 -5.32
CA LYS A 47 -16.54 5.43 -6.70
C LYS A 47 -17.40 4.44 -7.48
N CYS A 48 -17.23 3.14 -7.22
CA CYS A 48 -17.81 2.10 -8.07
C CYS A 48 -19.02 1.40 -7.45
N VAL A 49 -19.07 1.28 -6.13
CA VAL A 49 -20.18 0.62 -5.42
C VAL A 49 -21.12 1.70 -4.88
N THR A 50 -21.89 2.29 -5.80
CA THR A 50 -22.75 3.45 -5.51
C THR A 50 -24.23 3.09 -5.33
N GLY A 51 -24.61 1.86 -5.70
CA GLY A 51 -25.97 1.35 -5.57
C GLY A 51 -26.22 0.62 -4.26
N SER A 52 -27.43 0.09 -4.09
CA SER A 52 -27.73 -0.84 -3.00
C SER A 52 -26.95 -2.13 -3.19
N ILE A 53 -26.27 -2.59 -2.13
CA ILE A 53 -25.51 -3.85 -2.14
C ILE A 53 -26.51 -5.01 -2.16
N LYS A 54 -26.59 -5.72 -3.28
CA LYS A 54 -27.54 -6.83 -3.47
C LYS A 54 -26.94 -8.20 -3.17
N SER A 55 -25.61 -8.32 -3.17
CA SER A 55 -24.91 -9.58 -2.97
C SER A 55 -23.52 -9.36 -2.37
N GLY A 56 -22.89 -10.41 -1.84
CA GLY A 56 -21.50 -10.37 -1.37
C GLY A 56 -20.45 -10.37 -2.48
N LYS A 57 -20.86 -10.38 -3.76
CA LYS A 57 -20.01 -10.26 -4.93
C LYS A 57 -20.30 -8.93 -5.63
N LEU A 58 -19.26 -8.34 -6.20
CA LEU A 58 -19.40 -7.23 -7.12
C LEU A 58 -20.19 -7.69 -8.36
N ASP A 59 -21.11 -6.86 -8.83
CA ASP A 59 -21.72 -7.10 -10.13
C ASP A 59 -20.75 -6.77 -11.27
N LYS A 60 -21.11 -7.15 -12.50
CA LYS A 60 -20.24 -6.98 -13.67
C LYS A 60 -19.84 -5.52 -13.92
N SER A 61 -20.72 -4.57 -13.59
CA SER A 61 -20.46 -3.14 -13.76
C SER A 61 -19.52 -2.63 -12.67
N GLU A 62 -19.70 -3.07 -11.43
CA GLU A 62 -18.83 -2.76 -10.30
C GLU A 62 -17.42 -3.33 -10.49
N GLU A 63 -17.29 -4.59 -10.94
CA GLU A 63 -16.00 -5.21 -11.25
C GLU A 63 -15.24 -4.45 -12.37
N THR A 64 -15.95 -4.07 -13.42
CA THR A 64 -15.37 -3.30 -14.54
C THR A 64 -14.95 -1.91 -14.07
N CYS A 65 -15.79 -1.24 -13.28
CA CYS A 65 -15.48 0.05 -12.70
C CYS A 65 -14.25 -0.03 -11.78
N ALA A 66 -14.19 -1.00 -10.88
CA ALA A 66 -13.10 -1.15 -9.92
C ALA A 66 -11.75 -1.36 -10.63
N ARG A 67 -11.73 -2.21 -11.68
CA ARG A 67 -10.53 -2.39 -12.53
C ARG A 67 -10.09 -1.06 -13.15
N ASN A 68 -11.01 -0.37 -13.81
CA ASN A 68 -10.72 0.92 -14.44
C ASN A 68 -10.29 1.99 -13.42
N CYS A 69 -10.88 1.99 -12.23
CA CYS A 69 -10.55 2.92 -11.17
C CYS A 69 -9.10 2.77 -10.71
N VAL A 70 -8.64 1.53 -10.49
CA VAL A 70 -7.24 1.26 -10.13
C VAL A 70 -6.30 1.69 -11.26
N ASP A 71 -6.58 1.31 -12.51
CA ASP A 71 -5.74 1.68 -13.65
C ASP A 71 -5.62 3.21 -13.79
N ARG A 72 -6.76 3.92 -13.73
CA ARG A 72 -6.80 5.39 -13.82
C ARG A 72 -6.13 6.07 -12.64
N PHE A 73 -6.22 5.51 -11.43
CA PHE A 73 -5.51 6.04 -10.28
C PHE A 73 -4.00 5.95 -10.49
N LEU A 74 -3.49 4.79 -10.93
CA LEU A 74 -2.06 4.62 -11.19
C LEU A 74 -1.57 5.55 -12.31
N ASP A 75 -2.31 5.65 -13.42
CA ASP A 75 -2.00 6.58 -14.51
C ASP A 75 -1.86 8.03 -14.00
N ALA A 76 -2.83 8.48 -13.18
CA ALA A 76 -2.82 9.83 -12.61
C ALA A 76 -1.66 10.03 -11.63
N ASN A 77 -1.36 9.04 -10.79
CA ASN A 77 -0.24 9.11 -9.84
C ASN A 77 1.10 9.22 -10.58
N PHE A 78 1.32 8.43 -11.62
CA PHE A 78 2.55 8.51 -12.41
C PHE A 78 2.68 9.86 -13.13
N LEU A 79 1.58 10.42 -13.63
CA LEU A 79 1.60 11.76 -14.23
C LEU A 79 2.00 12.82 -13.20
N VAL A 80 1.46 12.78 -11.99
CA VAL A 80 1.81 13.71 -10.90
C VAL A 80 3.29 13.57 -10.53
N ILE A 81 3.78 12.35 -10.35
CA ILE A 81 5.20 12.09 -10.03
C ILE A 81 6.11 12.67 -11.12
N LYS A 82 5.82 12.37 -12.39
CA LYS A 82 6.60 12.88 -13.53
C LYS A 82 6.65 14.40 -13.55
N GLN A 83 5.53 15.05 -13.22
CA GLN A 83 5.48 16.51 -13.15
C GLN A 83 6.30 17.07 -11.99
N LEU A 84 6.23 16.44 -10.82
CA LEU A 84 7.04 16.84 -9.65
C LEU A 84 8.53 16.66 -9.91
N GLU A 85 8.94 15.59 -10.59
CA GLU A 85 10.33 15.37 -11.00
C GLU A 85 10.80 16.46 -11.97
N GLY A 86 9.95 16.85 -12.92
CA GLY A 86 10.24 17.93 -13.87
C GLY A 86 10.38 19.31 -13.21
N MET A 87 9.74 19.56 -12.07
CA MET A 87 9.88 20.81 -11.30
C MET A 87 11.16 20.87 -10.45
N ARG A 88 11.82 19.73 -10.23
CA ARG A 88 13.06 19.65 -9.42
C ARG A 88 14.32 19.94 -10.23
N GLY A 89 14.21 20.09 -11.55
CA GLY A 89 15.27 20.56 -12.45
C GLY A 89 15.03 21.98 -12.90
#